data_AF-K1TU99-F1
#
_entry.id   AF-K1TU99-F1
#
_cell.length_a   1.000
_cell.length_b   1.000
_cell.length_c   1.000
_cell.angle_alpha   90.00
_cell.angle_beta   90.00
_cell.angle_gamma   90.00
#
_symmetry.space_group_name_H-M   'P 1'
#
loop_
_entity.id
_entity.type
_entity.pdbx_description
1 polymer ?
#
loop_
_entity_poly.entity_id
_entity_poly.type
_entity_poly.pdbx_seq_one_letter_code
_entity_poly.pdbx_strand_id
1 'polypeptide(L)' 'MNKVILLGRLTRDPEVRYSQGQNGEQMAIANYTLAVDRRFKRDGEDTADFADVLHLEEMVNLLKNFPSGN' A
#
# COMPACT_ATOMS: atom_id res chain seq x y z
N MET A 1 10.64 -0.59 -19.20
CA MET A 1 10.67 -1.72 -18.24
C MET A 1 10.64 -1.12 -16.85
N ASN A 2 9.47 -1.08 -16.22
CA ASN A 2 9.27 -0.32 -14.97
C ASN A 2 8.94 -1.32 -13.87
N LYS A 3 9.94 -1.66 -13.05
CA LYS A 3 9.79 -2.57 -11.93
C LYS A 3 10.34 -1.89 -10.68
N VAL A 4 9.55 -1.87 -9.62
CA VAL A 4 9.91 -1.29 -8.33
C VAL A 4 9.58 -2.28 -7.23
N ILE A 5 10.48 -2.40 -6.25
CA ILE A 5 10.29 -3.21 -5.04
C ILE A 5 10.47 -2.25 -3.87
N LEU A 6 9.43 -2.08 -3.06
CA LEU A 6 9.43 -1.21 -1.89
C LEU A 6 9.35 -2.06 -0.63
N LEU A 7 10.12 -1.70 0.39
CA LEU A 7 10.09 -2.29 1.72
C LEU A 7 9.90 -1.14 2.71
N GLY A 8 8.92 -1.28 3.59
CA GLY A 8 8.55 -0.21 4.50
C GLY A 8 7.46 -0.65 5.47
N ARG A 9 6.91 0.32 6.20
CA ARG A 9 5.83 0.10 7.16
C ARG A 9 4.52 0.70 6.65
N LEU A 10 3.41 0.03 6.92
CA LEU A 10 2.08 0.58 6.68
C LEU A 10 1.83 1.71 7.67
N THR A 11 1.45 2.88 7.19
CA THR A 11 1.16 4.03 8.08
C THR A 11 -0.19 3.93 8.77
N ARG A 12 -1.06 3.07 8.24
CA ARG A 12 -2.40 2.74 8.73
C ARG A 12 -2.85 1.43 8.11
N ASP A 13 -3.89 0.84 8.67
CA ASP A 13 -4.47 -0.40 8.15
C ASP A 13 -4.94 -0.22 6.70
N PRO A 14 -4.72 -1.21 5.82
CA PRO A 14 -5.18 -1.16 4.44
C PRO A 14 -6.70 -1.08 4.36
N GLU A 15 -7.22 -0.12 3.60
CA GLU A 15 -8.65 -0.01 3.36
C GLU A 15 -9.05 -0.89 2.19
N VAL A 16 -9.80 -1.97 2.46
CA VAL A 16 -10.30 -2.90 1.45
C VAL A 16 -11.75 -2.59 1.10
N ARG A 17 -12.03 -2.36 -0.18
CA ARG A 17 -13.36 -2.16 -0.74
C ARG A 17 -13.62 -3.16 -1.86
N TYR A 18 -14.89 -3.53 -2.05
CA TYR A 18 -15.33 -4.36 -3.16
C TYR A 18 -16.15 -3.49 -4.12
N SER A 19 -15.66 -3.33 -5.35
CA SER A 19 -16.37 -2.64 -6.41
C SER A 19 -17.31 -3.61 -7.11
N GLN A 20 -18.55 -3.20 -7.34
CA GLN A 20 -19.48 -3.90 -8.24
C GLN A 20 -19.18 -3.42 -9.67
N GLY A 21 -18.48 -4.22 -10.46
CA GLY A 21 -18.17 -3.89 -11.85
C GLY A 21 -19.41 -3.94 -12.76
N GLN A 22 -19.35 -3.26 -13.91
CA GLN A 22 -20.45 -3.18 -14.90
C GLN A 22 -20.94 -4.55 -15.40
N ASN A 23 -20.12 -5.60 -15.30
CA ASN A 23 -20.43 -6.95 -15.77
C ASN A 23 -20.71 -7.95 -14.63
N GLY A 24 -20.94 -7.48 -13.40
CA GLY A 24 -21.20 -8.36 -12.25
C GLY A 24 -19.93 -8.97 -11.62
N GLU A 25 -18.75 -8.69 -12.16
CA GLU A 25 -17.47 -9.05 -11.55
C GLU A 25 -17.20 -8.13 -10.34
N GLN A 26 -17.02 -8.75 -9.16
CA GLN A 26 -16.61 -8.03 -7.96
C GLN A 26 -15.10 -7.84 -7.99
N MET A 27 -14.65 -6.60 -8.14
CA MET A 27 -13.24 -6.26 -8.06
C MET A 27 -12.90 -5.85 -6.63
N ALA A 28 -11.99 -6.58 -6.00
CA ALA A 28 -11.40 -6.16 -4.72
C ALA A 28 -10.38 -5.05 -4.98
N ILE A 29 -10.44 -3.99 -4.19
CA ILE A 29 -9.57 -2.83 -4.25
C ILE A 29 -9.03 -2.58 -2.84
N ALA A 30 -7.71 -2.47 -2.69
CA ALA A 30 -7.09 -1.99 -1.46
C ALA A 30 -6.37 -0.67 -1.68
N ASN A 31 -6.52 0.23 -0.72
CA ASN A 31 -5.76 1.47 -0.62
C ASN A 31 -4.92 1.44 0.66
N TYR A 32 -3.63 1.71 0.53
CA TYR A 32 -2.73 1.86 1.67
C TYR A 32 -1.56 2.78 1.34
N THR A 33 -0.96 3.33 2.39
CA THR A 33 0.22 4.19 2.29
C THR A 33 1.41 3.48 2.94
N LEU A 34 2.51 3.36 2.21
CA LEU A 34 3.76 2.75 2.68
C LEU A 34 4.76 3.86 3.03
N ALA A 35 5.21 3.88 4.29
CA ALA A 35 6.36 4.67 4.69
C ALA A 35 7.64 3.87 4.41
N VAL A 36 8.45 4.37 3.48
CA VAL A 36 9.72 3.77 3.04
C VAL A 36 10.85 4.62 3.59
N ASP A 37 11.67 4.05 4.46
CA ASP A 37 12.78 4.81 5.04
C ASP A 37 13.86 5.11 3.98
N ARG A 38 14.33 6.36 3.96
CA ARG A 38 15.36 6.81 3.02
C ARG A 38 16.73 6.28 3.46
N ARG A 39 17.46 5.68 2.52
CA ARG A 39 18.81 5.14 2.78
C ARG A 39 19.83 6.22 3.14
N PHE A 40 19.69 7.42 2.59
CA PHE A 40 20.55 8.57 2.86
C PHE A 40 19.67 9.73 3.30
N LYS A 41 19.95 10.27 4.49
CA LYS A 41 19.29 11.46 5.03
C LYS A 41 20.29 12.61 5.09
N ARG A 42 19.84 13.82 4.77
CA ARG A 42 20.56 15.06 5.12
C ARG A 42 19.96 15.59 6.42
N ASP A 43 20.78 16.21 7.25
CA ASP A 43 20.31 16.78 8.52
C ASP A 43 19.19 17.79 8.25
N GLY A 44 18.04 17.59 8.90
CA GLY A 44 16.85 18.42 8.76
C GLY A 44 15.83 17.97 7.71
N GLU A 45 16.06 16.88 6.98
CA GLU A 45 15.08 16.31 6.03
C GLU A 45 14.32 15.11 6.62
N ASP A 46 13.12 14.87 6.08
CA ASP A 46 12.28 13.72 6.45
C ASP A 46 13.01 12.39 6.24
N THR A 47 12.83 11.48 7.20
CA THR A 47 13.52 10.18 7.22
C THR A 47 12.87 9.13 6.32
N ALA A 48 11.67 9.40 5.80
CA ALA A 48 10.89 8.45 5.01
C ALA A 48 10.14 9.12 3.85
N ASP A 49 9.95 8.36 2.78
CA ASP A 49 9.03 8.65 1.70
C ASP A 49 7.69 7.96 1.94
N PHE A 50 6.61 8.59 1.51
CA PHE A 50 5.25 8.04 1.65
C PHE A 50 4.68 7.75 0.27
N ALA A 51 4.51 6.46 -0.04
CA ALA A 51 3.97 6.00 -1.31
C ALA A 51 2.52 5.53 -1.12
N ASP A 52 1.58 6.15 -1.84
CA ASP A 52 0.21 5.68 -1.93
C ASP A 52 0.11 4.55 -2.96
N VAL A 53 -0.41 3.41 -2.53
CA VAL A 53 -0.52 2.21 -3.36
C VAL A 53 -1.99 1.82 -3.49
N LEU A 54 -2.43 1.71 -4.75
CA LEU A 54 -3.68 1.08 -5.14
C LEU A 54 -3.39 -0.36 -5.57
N HIS A 55 -3.97 -1.32 -4.88
CA HIS A 55 -3.85 -2.73 -5.22
C HIS A 55 -5.20 -3.28 -5.69
N LEU A 56 -5.17 -4.12 -6.73
CA LEU A 56 -6.37 -4.67 -7.35
C LEU A 56 -6.33 -6.20 -7.25
N GLU A 57 -7.52 -6.79 -7.33
CA GLU A 57 -7.73 -8.23 -7.51
C GLU A 57 -7.36 -9.11 -6.31
N GLU A 58 -6.91 -10.35 -6.58
CA GLU A 58 -6.96 -11.48 -5.66
C GLU A 58 -6.07 -11.29 -4.42
N MET A 59 -4.90 -10.67 -4.60
CA MET A 59 -3.93 -10.44 -3.52
C MET A 59 -4.38 -9.37 -2.52
N VAL A 60 -5.45 -8.61 -2.80
CA VAL A 60 -6.03 -7.64 -1.87
C VAL A 60 -6.42 -8.27 -0.54
N ASN A 61 -6.92 -9.51 -0.54
CA ASN A 61 -7.34 -10.17 0.70
C ASN A 61 -6.17 -10.51 1.63
N LEU A 62 -4.96 -10.68 1.11
CA LEU A 62 -3.78 -10.94 1.95
C LEU A 62 -3.40 -9.72 2.79
N LEU A 63 -3.70 -8.51 2.31
CA LEU A 63 -3.40 -7.27 3.05
C LEU A 63 -4.14 -7.18 4.38
N LYS A 64 -5.26 -7.89 4.53
CA LYS A 64 -6.01 -7.97 5.80
C LYS A 64 -5.21 -8.65 6.92
N ASN A 65 -4.21 -9.47 6.56
CA ASN A 65 -3.34 -10.14 7.51
C ASN A 65 -2.15 -9.27 7.95
N PHE A 66 -2.00 -8.08 7.37
CA PHE A 66 -0.92 -7.13 7.65
C PHE A 66 -1.51 -5.83 8.22
N PRO A 67 -1.96 -5.82 9.48
CA PRO A 67 -2.33 -4.56 10.12
C PRO A 67 -1.11 -3.65 10.24
N SER A 68 -1.34 -2.35 10.28
CA SER A 68 -0.31 -1.39 10.64
C SER A 68 0.21 -1.70 12.05
N GLY A 69 1.53 -1.81 12.17
CA GLY A 69 2.18 -2.00 13.46
C GLY A 69 2.19 -0.70 14.25
N ASN A 70 1.86 -0.78 15.54
CA ASN A 70 2.12 0.27 16.53
C ASN A 70 3.62 0.35 16.86
#